data_AF-A0A1B6G8N4-F1
#
_entry.id   AF-A0A1B6G8N4-F1
#
_cell.length_a   1.000
_cell.length_b   1.000
_cell.length_c   1.000
_cell.angle_alpha   90.00
_cell.angle_beta   90.00
_cell.angle_gamma   90.00
#
_symmetry.space_group_name_H-M   'P 1'
#
loop_
_entity.id
_entity.type
_entity.pdbx_description
1 polymer ?
#
loop_
_entity_poly.entity_id
_entity_poly.type
_entity_poly.pdbx_seq_one_letter_code
_entity_poly.pdbx_strand_id
1 'polypeptide(L)'
;CIFLKLNKIFNWTPDVYNDTNNLPNEMPENLKEHIKKETDPNKLNTVWVNCEGENPADKENVREIFYYPVQGFPSYFYPYTNKPNYQSPIVAVHFKNPKKNVVINIECKAWAKNIIYDRADKRGSVHFELLLD
;
A
#
# COMPACT_ATOMS: atom_id res chain seq x y z
N CYS A 1 -3.51 8.03 12.58
CA CYS A 1 -3.70 7.21 11.37
C CYS A 1 -3.55 8.08 10.13
N ILE A 2 -3.02 7.52 9.05
CA ILE A 2 -2.92 8.16 7.73
C ILE A 2 -3.82 7.40 6.76
N PHE A 3 -4.54 8.09 5.88
CA PHE A 3 -5.39 7.44 4.87
C PHE A 3 -4.73 7.55 3.49
N LEU A 4 -4.53 6.41 2.84
CA LEU A 4 -4.02 6.34 1.48
C LEU A 4 -5.17 6.14 0.48
N LYS A 5 -4.97 6.69 -0.71
CA LYS A 5 -5.88 6.60 -1.85
C LYS A 5 -5.05 6.53 -3.13
N LEU A 6 -5.52 5.74 -4.12
CA LEU A 6 -4.95 5.75 -5.47
C LEU A 6 -5.53 6.88 -6.32
N ASN A 7 -4.69 7.41 -7.21
CA ASN A 7 -5.11 8.38 -8.22
C ASN A 7 -6.18 7.78 -9.14
N LYS A 8 -7.18 8.59 -9.52
CA LYS A 8 -8.23 8.18 -10.45
C LYS A 8 -7.69 8.22 -11.88
N ILE A 9 -7.36 7.06 -12.43
CA ILE A 9 -6.95 6.93 -13.83
C ILE A 9 -8.12 6.31 -14.61
N PHE A 10 -8.60 7.03 -15.62
CA PHE A 10 -9.73 6.59 -16.43
C PHE A 10 -9.42 5.29 -17.14
N ASN A 11 -10.33 4.32 -17.05
CA ASN A 11 -10.25 3.00 -17.66
C ASN A 11 -9.02 2.16 -17.26
N TRP A 12 -8.33 2.54 -16.17
CA TRP A 12 -7.23 1.73 -15.64
C TRP A 12 -7.78 0.61 -14.76
N THR A 13 -7.37 -0.62 -15.07
CA THR A 13 -7.69 -1.83 -14.30
C THR A 13 -6.39 -2.39 -13.72
N PRO A 14 -6.31 -2.66 -12.40
CA PRO A 14 -5.12 -3.23 -11.81
C PRO A 14 -4.91 -4.69 -12.26
N ASP A 15 -3.69 -5.02 -12.68
CA ASP A 15 -3.24 -6.39 -12.88
C ASP A 15 -2.66 -6.91 -11.56
N VAL A 16 -3.51 -7.53 -10.75
CA VAL A 16 -3.18 -8.01 -9.41
C VAL A 16 -2.40 -9.34 -9.44
N TYR A 17 -1.80 -9.70 -8.30
CA TYR A 17 -1.04 -10.95 -8.17
C TYR A 17 -1.97 -12.13 -7.88
N ASN A 18 -2.44 -12.80 -8.94
CA ASN A 18 -3.29 -14.00 -8.80
C ASN A 18 -2.51 -15.24 -8.33
N ASP A 19 -1.20 -15.29 -8.58
CA ASP A 19 -0.33 -16.40 -8.17
C ASP A 19 0.55 -15.95 -6.98
N THR A 20 0.27 -16.53 -5.81
CA THR A 20 1.01 -16.24 -4.58
C THR A 20 2.39 -16.90 -4.53
N ASN A 21 2.69 -17.81 -5.47
CA ASN A 21 4.00 -18.46 -5.57
C ASN A 21 5.01 -17.61 -6.34
N ASN A 22 4.54 -16.79 -7.29
CA ASN A 22 5.38 -15.97 -8.15
C ASN A 22 5.18 -14.48 -7.87
N LEU A 23 5.63 -14.06 -6.68
CA LEU A 23 5.65 -12.65 -6.26
C LEU A 23 7.00 -12.02 -6.61
N PRO A 24 7.05 -10.73 -7.00
CA PRO A 24 8.28 -10.09 -7.46
C PRO A 24 9.32 -10.01 -6.35
N ASN A 25 10.61 -10.11 -6.73
CA ASN A 25 11.72 -10.15 -5.78
C ASN A 25 11.79 -8.88 -4.93
N GLU A 26 11.47 -7.72 -5.51
CA GLU A 26 11.50 -6.42 -4.85
C GLU A 26 10.38 -6.24 -3.81
N MET A 27 9.35 -7.10 -3.83
CA MET A 27 8.29 -7.04 -2.84
C MET A 27 8.84 -7.44 -1.46
N PRO A 28 8.56 -6.67 -0.39
CA PRO A 28 9.00 -6.99 0.95
C PRO A 28 8.55 -8.39 1.42
N GLU A 29 9.43 -9.12 2.11
CA GLU A 29 9.14 -10.50 2.55
C GLU A 29 7.94 -10.57 3.51
N ASN A 30 7.79 -9.60 4.40
CA ASN A 30 6.63 -9.50 5.29
C ASN A 30 5.31 -9.40 4.51
N LEU A 31 5.30 -8.66 3.38
CA LEU A 31 4.13 -8.57 2.51
C LEU A 31 3.92 -9.87 1.73
N LYS A 32 4.98 -10.49 1.20
CA LYS A 32 4.88 -11.80 0.53
C LYS A 32 4.27 -12.86 1.45
N GLU A 33 4.72 -12.91 2.71
CA GLU A 33 4.16 -13.81 3.71
C GLU A 33 2.69 -13.50 4.03
N HIS A 34 2.33 -12.22 4.14
CA HIS A 34 0.94 -11.82 4.36
C HIS A 34 0.03 -12.30 3.23
N ILE A 35 0.45 -12.06 1.97
CA ILE A 35 -0.29 -12.48 0.78
C ILE A 35 -0.44 -14.01 0.73
N LYS A 36 0.62 -14.76 1.03
CA LYS A 36 0.59 -16.24 1.07
C LYS A 36 -0.30 -16.81 2.17
N LYS A 37 -0.53 -16.07 3.26
CA LYS A 37 -1.41 -16.46 4.37
C LYS A 37 -2.89 -16.12 4.08
N GLU A 38 -3.16 -15.23 3.12
CA GLU A 38 -4.52 -14.89 2.74
C GLU A 38 -5.16 -16.03 1.94
N THR A 39 -6.35 -16.45 2.36
CA THR A 39 -7.06 -17.59 1.76
C THR A 39 -8.37 -17.16 1.10
N ASP A 40 -8.87 -15.95 1.40
CA ASP A 40 -10.07 -15.40 0.79
C ASP A 40 -9.76 -14.94 -0.64
N PRO A 41 -10.33 -15.58 -1.69
CA PRO A 41 -10.11 -15.20 -3.07
C PRO A 41 -10.51 -13.74 -3.37
N ASN A 42 -11.49 -13.20 -2.63
CA ASN A 42 -11.91 -11.81 -2.81
C ASN A 42 -10.86 -10.83 -2.32
N LYS A 43 -10.08 -11.19 -1.30
CA LYS A 43 -8.99 -10.37 -0.77
C LYS A 43 -7.69 -10.54 -1.56
N LEU A 44 -7.47 -11.71 -2.16
CA LEU A 44 -6.32 -11.92 -3.06
C LEU A 44 -6.36 -10.98 -4.27
N ASN A 45 -7.56 -10.63 -4.73
CA ASN A 45 -7.79 -9.67 -5.80
C ASN A 45 -7.62 -8.20 -5.31
N THR A 46 -6.42 -7.86 -4.85
CA THR A 46 -6.11 -6.57 -4.23
C THR A 46 -4.83 -5.97 -4.81
N VAL A 47 -4.85 -4.64 -5.00
CA VAL A 47 -3.63 -3.85 -5.15
C VAL A 47 -3.03 -3.69 -3.75
N TRP A 48 -2.02 -4.50 -3.44
CA TRP A 48 -1.44 -4.57 -2.10
C TRP A 48 -0.68 -3.29 -1.74
N VAL A 49 -0.61 -2.96 -0.46
CA VAL A 49 0.17 -1.81 0.03
C VAL A 49 1.15 -2.26 1.09
N ASN A 50 2.40 -1.78 0.99
CA ASN A 50 3.37 -1.87 2.08
C ASN A 50 3.94 -0.49 2.37
N CYS A 51 3.82 -0.07 3.62
CA CYS A 51 4.49 1.08 4.20
C CYS A 51 5.67 0.61 5.06
N GLU A 52 6.79 1.31 4.96
CA GLU A 52 7.97 1.07 5.78
C GLU A 52 8.74 2.37 6.01
N GLY A 53 9.65 2.36 7.00
CA GLY A 53 10.62 3.45 7.15
C GLY A 53 11.64 3.43 6.01
N GLU A 54 12.07 4.60 5.54
CA GLU A 54 12.95 4.70 4.37
C GLU A 54 14.38 4.22 4.62
N ASN A 55 14.92 4.50 5.79
CA ASN A 55 16.26 4.10 6.21
C ASN A 55 16.21 3.20 7.47
N PRO A 56 17.33 2.56 7.86
CA PRO A 56 17.35 1.66 9.01
C PRO A 56 16.85 2.28 10.33
N ALA A 57 17.13 3.57 10.57
CA ALA A 57 16.66 4.27 11.76
C ALA A 57 15.14 4.50 11.71
N ASP A 58 14.60 4.87 10.54
CA ASP A 58 13.15 5.04 10.34
C ASP A 58 12.41 3.71 10.50
N LYS A 59 12.98 2.60 10.01
CA LYS A 59 12.42 1.24 10.17
C LYS A 59 12.35 0.84 11.65
N GLU A 60 13.34 1.20 12.45
CA GLU A 60 13.32 0.97 13.89
C GLU A 60 12.30 1.88 14.61
N ASN A 61 12.19 3.14 14.17
CA ASN A 61 11.31 4.13 14.79
C ASN A 61 9.82 3.91 14.49
N VAL A 62 9.45 3.39 13.32
CA VAL A 62 8.04 3.21 12.93
C VAL A 62 7.35 2.07 13.69
N ARG A 63 8.11 1.01 14.04
CA ARG A 63 7.63 -0.20 14.74
C ARG A 63 6.49 -0.92 14.03
N GLU A 64 5.32 -1.05 14.67
CA GLU A 64 4.17 -1.83 14.18
C GLU A 64 3.23 -0.96 13.32
N ILE A 65 2.93 -1.43 12.11
CA ILE A 65 1.99 -0.80 11.17
C ILE A 65 0.83 -1.77 10.91
N PHE A 66 -0.41 -1.28 11.08
CA PHE A 66 -1.63 -2.01 10.76
C PHE A 66 -2.39 -1.33 9.62
N TYR A 67 -3.12 -2.13 8.86
CA TYR A 67 -3.93 -1.65 7.72
C TYR A 67 -5.39 -1.99 7.94
N TYR A 68 -6.27 -1.05 7.61
CA TYR A 68 -7.72 -1.24 7.71
C TYR A 68 -8.45 -0.70 6.48
N PRO A 69 -9.52 -1.37 6.02
CA PRO A 69 -10.02 -2.68 6.47
C PRO A 69 -9.18 -3.86 5.93
N VAL A 70 -8.42 -3.63 4.86
CA VAL A 70 -7.56 -4.62 4.19
C VAL A 70 -6.23 -3.93 3.87
N GLN A 71 -5.13 -4.67 3.76
CA GLN A 71 -3.81 -4.16 3.39
C GLN A 71 -3.70 -3.82 1.89
N GLY A 72 -4.57 -2.94 1.40
CA GLY A 72 -4.55 -2.48 0.01
C GLY A 72 -5.88 -1.99 -0.52
N PHE A 73 -5.98 -1.94 -1.85
CA PHE A 73 -7.17 -1.50 -2.57
C PHE A 73 -7.78 -2.68 -3.35
N PRO A 74 -8.97 -3.18 -2.96
CA PRO A 74 -9.60 -4.28 -3.68
C PRO A 74 -9.88 -3.92 -5.15
N SER A 75 -9.62 -4.87 -6.06
CA SER A 75 -9.65 -4.62 -7.50
C SER A 75 -11.06 -4.33 -8.03
N TYR A 76 -12.10 -4.81 -7.37
CA TYR A 76 -13.50 -4.63 -7.78
C TYR A 76 -13.99 -3.17 -7.75
N PHE A 77 -13.23 -2.26 -7.14
CA PHE A 77 -13.48 -0.82 -7.25
C PHE A 77 -13.01 -0.23 -8.59
N TYR A 78 -12.25 -0.97 -9.40
CA TYR A 78 -11.69 -0.52 -10.68
C TYR A 78 -12.33 -1.29 -11.84
N PRO A 79 -12.37 -0.72 -13.06
CA PRO A 79 -11.80 0.56 -13.45
C PRO A 79 -12.65 1.79 -13.08
N TYR A 80 -11.98 2.92 -12.94
CA TYR A 80 -12.65 4.22 -12.86
C TYR A 80 -13.20 4.63 -14.24
N THR A 81 -14.52 4.81 -14.33
CA THR A 81 -15.23 5.08 -15.60
C THR A 81 -16.06 6.37 -15.57
N ASN A 82 -15.69 7.35 -14.72
CA ASN A 82 -16.45 8.61 -14.53
C ASN A 82 -17.94 8.40 -14.14
N LYS A 83 -18.29 7.25 -13.57
CA LYS A 83 -19.66 6.99 -13.09
C LYS A 83 -20.03 7.99 -11.99
N PRO A 84 -21.25 8.58 -12.01
CA PRO A 84 -21.75 9.38 -10.91
C PRO A 84 -21.63 8.63 -9.59
N ASN A 85 -21.27 9.34 -8.51
CA ASN A 85 -21.11 8.78 -7.17
C ASN A 85 -20.05 7.68 -7.03
N TYR A 86 -19.07 7.61 -7.95
CA TYR A 86 -17.91 6.73 -7.78
C TYR A 86 -17.12 7.08 -6.51
N GLN A 87 -17.05 6.12 -5.58
CA GLN A 87 -16.26 6.23 -4.36
C GLN A 87 -14.94 5.48 -4.55
N SER A 88 -13.83 6.23 -4.54
CA SER A 88 -12.50 5.62 -4.53
C SER A 88 -12.29 4.87 -3.21
N PRO A 89 -11.73 3.65 -3.23
CA PRO A 89 -11.36 2.97 -2.01
C PRO A 89 -10.26 3.76 -1.29
N ILE A 90 -10.29 3.70 0.04
CA ILE A 90 -9.26 4.24 0.93
C ILE A 90 -8.76 3.11 1.82
N VAL A 91 -7.48 3.19 2.21
CA VAL A 91 -6.91 2.31 3.22
C VAL A 91 -6.34 3.16 4.36
N ALA A 92 -6.70 2.82 5.59
CA ALA A 92 -6.14 3.44 6.77
C ALA A 92 -4.85 2.72 7.17
N VAL A 93 -3.76 3.47 7.27
CA VAL A 93 -2.47 3.05 7.80
C VAL A 93 -2.37 3.54 9.23
N HIS A 94 -2.34 2.60 10.16
CA HIS A 94 -2.29 2.85 11.59
C HIS A 94 -0.90 2.48 12.14
N PHE A 95 -0.14 3.52 12.47
CA PHE A 95 1.12 3.41 13.20
C PHE A 95 0.81 3.27 14.69
N LYS A 96 0.92 2.06 15.25
CA LYS A 96 0.40 1.76 16.59
C LYS A 96 1.19 2.43 17.70
N ASN A 97 2.52 2.41 17.63
CA ASN A 97 3.42 2.97 18.66
C ASN A 97 4.74 3.51 18.06
N PRO A 98 4.71 4.40 17.06
CA PRO A 98 5.94 4.95 16.50
C PRO A 98 6.70 5.78 17.56
N LYS A 99 8.01 5.92 17.37
CA LYS A 99 8.86 6.71 18.27
C LYS A 99 8.43 8.18 18.27
N LYS A 100 8.30 8.76 19.47
CA LYS A 100 7.99 10.18 19.67
C LYS A 100 9.24 11.05 19.61
N ASN A 101 9.04 12.34 19.32
CA ASN A 101 10.07 13.39 19.30
C ASN A 101 11.21 13.13 18.30
N VAL A 102 10.91 12.38 17.23
CA VAL A 102 11.82 12.13 16.11
C VAL A 102 11.01 12.21 14.82
N VAL A 103 11.62 12.75 13.77
CA VAL A 103 11.03 12.72 12.41
C VAL A 103 11.30 11.34 11.83
N ILE A 104 10.24 10.69 11.34
CA ILE A 104 10.30 9.37 10.72
C ILE A 104 9.90 9.50 9.25
N ASN A 105 10.79 9.16 8.33
CA ASN A 105 10.47 9.13 6.90
C ASN A 105 9.79 7.81 6.54
N ILE A 106 8.59 7.90 5.99
CA ILE A 106 7.78 6.74 5.60
C ILE A 106 7.60 6.72 4.09
N GLU A 107 7.90 5.57 3.47
CA GLU A 107 7.51 5.26 2.10
C GLU A 107 6.41 4.19 2.11
N CYS A 108 5.28 4.50 1.46
CA CYS A 108 4.21 3.53 1.18
C CYS A 108 4.16 3.23 -0.30
N LYS A 109 4.30 1.96 -0.67
CA LYS A 109 4.29 1.48 -2.06
C LYS A 109 3.08 0.60 -2.34
N ALA A 110 2.42 0.85 -3.46
CA ALA A 110 1.32 0.03 -3.95
C ALA A 110 1.84 -1.02 -4.94
N TRP A 111 1.33 -2.25 -4.89
CA TRP A 111 1.83 -3.39 -5.65
C TRP A 111 0.74 -3.99 -6.54
N ALA A 112 0.97 -3.89 -7.85
CA ALA A 112 0.28 -4.60 -8.93
C ALA A 112 1.23 -4.67 -10.13
N LYS A 113 1.06 -5.65 -11.01
CA LYS A 113 1.99 -5.92 -12.13
C LYS A 113 2.09 -4.78 -13.14
N ASN A 114 1.02 -3.99 -13.27
CA ASN A 114 0.92 -2.87 -14.21
C ASN A 114 1.06 -1.49 -13.55
N ILE A 115 1.57 -1.41 -12.31
CA ILE A 115 1.98 -0.15 -11.71
C ILE A 115 3.41 0.17 -12.16
N ILE A 116 3.57 1.33 -12.79
CA ILE A 116 4.88 1.86 -13.16
C ILE A 116 5.45 2.58 -11.94
N TYR A 117 6.62 2.14 -11.49
CA TYR A 117 7.34 2.79 -10.39
C TYR A 117 8.32 3.81 -10.93
N ASP A 118 8.14 5.05 -10.50
CA ASP A 118 9.05 6.14 -10.83
C ASP A 118 9.30 6.95 -9.57
N ARG A 119 10.54 6.98 -9.09
CA ARG A 119 10.92 7.71 -7.87
C ARG A 119 10.89 9.22 -8.08
N ALA A 120 11.20 9.72 -9.28
CA ALA A 120 11.22 11.15 -9.56
C ALA A 120 9.79 11.71 -9.56
N ASP A 121 8.87 10.98 -10.20
CA ASP A 121 7.46 11.35 -10.29
C ASP A 121 6.60 10.83 -9.12
N LYS A 122 7.21 10.12 -8.16
CA LYS A 122 6.50 9.41 -7.06
C LYS A 122 5.35 8.54 -7.58
N ARG A 123 5.57 7.83 -8.70
CA ARG A 123 4.57 6.90 -9.26
C ARG A 123 4.66 5.57 -8.54
N GLY A 124 3.51 5.06 -8.12
CA GLY A 124 3.39 3.78 -7.43
C GLY A 124 3.83 3.79 -5.96
N SER A 125 4.35 4.91 -5.45
CA SER A 125 4.64 5.11 -4.02
C SER A 125 4.28 6.53 -3.56
N VAL A 126 4.18 6.70 -2.25
CA VAL A 126 4.05 8.00 -1.60
C VAL A 126 5.01 8.06 -0.44
N HIS A 127 5.66 9.22 -0.30
CA HIS A 127 6.54 9.55 0.81
C HIS A 127 5.87 10.59 1.69
N PHE A 128 5.99 10.44 3.01
CA PHE A 128 5.63 11.47 3.99
C PHE A 128 6.46 11.35 5.26
N GLU A 129 6.53 12.45 6.01
CA GLU A 129 7.21 12.53 7.30
C GLU A 129 6.19 12.41 8.44
N LEU A 130 6.53 11.61 9.46
CA LEU A 130 5.74 11.45 10.67
C LEU A 130 6.54 11.98 11.86
N LEU A 131 5.98 12.97 12.57
CA LEU A 131 6.47 13.48 13.85
C LEU A 131 5.32 13.46 14.86
N LEU A 132 5.53 12.82 16.00
CA LEU A 132 4.60 12.82 17.12
C LEU A 132 5.27 13.40 18.36
N ASP A 133 4.60 14.35 18.98
CA ASP A 133 5.01 14.94 20.26
C ASP A 133 4.54 14.09 21.46
#